data_AF-A0A3D4BG11-F1
#
_entry.id   AF-A0A3D4BG11-F1
#
_cell.length_a   1.000
_cell.length_b   1.000
_cell.length_c   1.000
_cell.angle_alpha   90.00
_cell.angle_beta   90.00
_cell.angle_gamma   90.00
#
_symmetry.space_group_name_H-M   'P 1'
#
loop_
_entity.id
_entity.type
_entity.pdbx_description
1 polymer ?
#
loop_
_entity_poly.entity_id
_entity_poly.type
_entity_poly.pdbx_seq_one_letter_code
_entity_poly.pdbx_strand_id
1 'polypeptide(L)'
;MLIIGIAGGTGSGKTTVVHQIMNELPETEVGIISQDSYYKQNVGMSYEERSNINFDHPRAIDFELLVQHLKELKAEKTIEQPVYSFVTHNRTDDTIITHPRKVMIVEGILILANPDLRDMFDIKVFVHADSDERLIRRLKRDIAERGRDMEEVLNRYQTTLKPMHQQFIEPTKAFADIIIPNDKYNTVAIDVVRAVINQRIT
;
A
#
# COMPACT_ATOMS: atom_id res chain seq x y z
N MET A 1 17.93 -9.03 -4.99
CA MET A 1 16.76 -8.15 -4.84
C MET A 1 16.89 -7.24 -3.62
N LEU A 2 16.63 -5.94 -3.78
CA LEU A 2 16.38 -4.97 -2.69
C LEU A 2 14.86 -4.82 -2.52
N ILE A 3 14.33 -4.85 -1.30
CA ILE A 3 12.90 -4.73 -1.03
C ILE A 3 12.64 -3.47 -0.19
N ILE A 4 11.83 -2.56 -0.73
CA ILE A 4 11.47 -1.29 -0.09
C ILE A 4 9.99 -1.32 0.29
N GLY A 5 9.67 -1.20 1.58
CA GLY A 5 8.30 -1.06 2.06
C GLY A 5 7.89 0.41 2.16
N ILE A 6 6.82 0.83 1.46
CA ILE A 6 6.29 2.20 1.51
C ILE A 6 4.88 2.20 2.10
N ALA A 7 4.76 2.64 3.35
CA ALA A 7 3.50 2.69 4.09
C ALA A 7 3.04 4.12 4.42
N GLY A 8 1.90 4.25 5.11
CA GLY A 8 1.27 5.53 5.41
C GLY A 8 -0.27 5.49 5.33
N GLY A 9 -0.94 6.39 6.05
CA GLY A 9 -2.41 6.42 6.09
C GLY A 9 -3.10 6.64 4.73
N THR A 10 -4.35 6.21 4.61
CA THR A 10 -5.17 6.54 3.42
C THR A 10 -5.18 8.05 3.17
N GLY A 11 -5.02 8.47 1.90
CA GLY A 11 -4.92 9.88 1.54
C GLY A 11 -3.56 10.55 1.81
N SER A 12 -2.56 9.86 2.38
CA SER A 12 -1.24 10.46 2.64
C SER A 12 -0.40 10.72 1.39
N GLY A 13 -0.78 10.16 0.24
CA GLY A 13 -0.06 10.32 -1.03
C GLY A 13 1.04 9.29 -1.29
N LYS A 14 1.06 8.15 -0.58
CA LYS A 14 1.95 7.00 -0.88
C LYS A 14 2.01 6.65 -2.36
N THR A 15 0.84 6.42 -2.98
CA THR A 15 0.74 6.04 -4.39
C THR A 15 1.37 7.10 -5.29
N THR A 16 1.17 8.38 -4.98
CA THR A 16 1.83 9.50 -5.66
C THR A 16 3.35 9.45 -5.50
N VAL A 17 3.85 9.25 -4.28
CA VAL A 17 5.29 9.10 -4.00
C VAL A 17 5.88 7.90 -4.75
N VAL A 18 5.20 6.76 -4.77
CA VAL A 18 5.62 5.56 -5.51
C VAL A 18 5.70 5.85 -7.00
N HIS A 19 4.65 6.43 -7.61
CA HIS A 19 4.68 6.80 -9.02
C HIS A 19 5.79 7.79 -9.35
N GLN A 20 6.01 8.78 -8.50
CA GLN A 20 7.10 9.72 -8.66
C GLN A 20 8.44 8.99 -8.65
N ILE A 21 8.72 8.16 -7.64
CA ILE A 21 9.93 7.35 -7.60
C ILE A 21 10.14 6.61 -8.93
N MET A 22 9.09 5.99 -9.46
CA MET A 22 9.13 5.17 -10.67
C MET A 22 9.31 5.93 -11.99
N ASN A 23 8.86 7.18 -12.10
CA ASN A 23 8.85 7.93 -13.38
C ASN A 23 10.23 8.09 -14.05
N GLU A 24 11.32 7.92 -13.31
CA GLU A 24 12.70 8.07 -13.82
C GLU A 24 13.51 6.76 -13.71
N LEU A 25 12.84 5.64 -13.40
CA LEU A 25 13.49 4.35 -13.22
C LEU A 25 13.12 3.40 -14.36
N PRO A 26 14.03 2.52 -14.81
CA PRO A 26 13.71 1.51 -15.80
C PRO A 26 12.65 0.53 -15.28
N GLU A 27 11.50 0.44 -15.96
CA GLU A 27 10.40 -0.46 -15.59
C GLU A 27 10.81 -1.94 -15.51
N THR A 28 11.87 -2.31 -16.23
CA THR A 28 12.40 -3.68 -16.24
C THR A 28 13.20 -4.04 -14.98
N GLU A 29 13.62 -3.07 -14.19
CA GLU A 29 14.53 -3.25 -13.05
C GLU A 29 13.85 -3.09 -11.69
N VAL A 30 12.68 -2.44 -11.68
CA VAL A 30 11.92 -2.12 -10.47
C VAL A 30 10.49 -2.64 -10.60
N GLY A 31 10.07 -3.51 -9.68
CA GLY A 31 8.70 -4.02 -9.60
C GLY A 31 7.94 -3.39 -8.44
N ILE A 32 6.61 -3.36 -8.54
CA ILE A 32 5.72 -2.84 -7.50
C ILE A 32 4.70 -3.91 -7.13
N ILE A 33 4.55 -4.16 -5.83
CA ILE A 33 3.48 -4.97 -5.26
C ILE A 33 2.60 -4.07 -4.39
N SER A 34 1.31 -4.01 -4.71
CA SER A 34 0.32 -3.34 -3.87
C SER A 34 -0.25 -4.33 -2.85
N GLN A 35 -0.27 -3.94 -1.58
CA GLN A 35 -0.94 -4.70 -0.51
C GLN A 35 -2.43 -4.92 -0.80
N ASP A 36 -3.08 -3.99 -1.52
CA ASP A 36 -4.51 -4.10 -1.81
C ASP A 36 -4.83 -5.31 -2.71
N SER A 37 -3.88 -5.79 -3.52
CA SER A 37 -4.01 -7.07 -4.24
C SER A 37 -4.14 -8.27 -3.30
N TYR A 38 -3.65 -8.14 -2.06
CA TYR A 38 -3.56 -9.20 -1.06
C TYR A 38 -4.63 -9.07 0.02
N TYR A 39 -5.78 -8.46 -0.26
CA TYR A 39 -6.95 -8.73 0.58
C TYR A 39 -7.30 -10.23 0.52
N LYS A 40 -7.77 -10.78 1.64
CA LYS A 40 -8.22 -12.18 1.72
C LYS A 40 -9.37 -12.42 0.76
N GLN A 41 -9.38 -13.60 0.14
CA GLN A 41 -10.50 -14.05 -0.65
C GLN A 41 -11.66 -14.43 0.28
N ASN A 42 -12.84 -13.87 0.03
CA ASN A 42 -14.03 -14.02 0.86
C ASN A 42 -15.03 -14.97 0.19
N VAL A 43 -14.64 -16.25 0.10
CA VAL A 43 -15.47 -17.30 -0.52
C VAL A 43 -16.74 -17.53 0.29
N GLY A 44 -17.88 -17.65 -0.39
CA GLY A 44 -19.18 -17.94 0.24
C GLY A 44 -19.91 -16.73 0.85
N MET A 45 -19.27 -15.56 0.92
CA MET A 45 -19.94 -14.32 1.34
C MET A 45 -20.70 -13.68 0.17
N SER A 46 -21.90 -13.17 0.46
CA SER A 46 -22.67 -12.32 -0.46
C SER A 46 -21.96 -10.97 -0.69
N TYR A 47 -22.37 -10.24 -1.73
CA TYR A 47 -21.84 -8.90 -2.00
C TYR A 47 -22.07 -7.92 -0.83
N GLU A 48 -23.25 -7.99 -0.21
CA GLU A 48 -23.61 -7.15 0.94
C GLU A 48 -22.72 -7.43 2.14
N GLU A 49 -22.49 -8.70 2.48
CA GLU A 49 -21.57 -9.08 3.56
C GLU A 49 -20.13 -8.61 3.27
N ARG A 50 -19.65 -8.77 2.04
CA ARG A 50 -18.30 -8.30 1.63
C ARG A 50 -18.18 -6.79 1.69
N SER A 51 -19.23 -6.06 1.36
CA SER A 51 -19.26 -4.60 1.42
C SER A 51 -19.14 -4.05 2.84
N ASN A 52 -19.49 -4.86 3.84
CA ASN A 52 -19.38 -4.54 5.26
C ASN A 52 -18.03 -4.95 5.89
N ILE A 53 -17.12 -5.56 5.12
CA ILE A 53 -15.78 -5.91 5.62
C ILE A 53 -14.96 -4.64 5.91
N ASN A 54 -14.33 -4.61 7.07
CA ASN A 54 -13.35 -3.59 7.41
C ASN A 54 -11.97 -3.92 6.82
N PHE A 55 -11.71 -3.41 5.61
CA PHE A 55 -10.46 -3.60 4.87
C PHE A 55 -9.26 -2.85 5.48
N ASP A 56 -9.48 -1.87 6.35
CA ASP A 56 -8.41 -1.16 7.06
C ASP A 56 -7.94 -1.90 8.34
N HIS A 57 -8.51 -3.07 8.64
CA HIS A 57 -8.05 -3.94 9.73
C HIS A 57 -7.03 -4.97 9.21
N PRO A 58 -5.91 -5.24 9.94
CA PRO A 58 -4.92 -6.26 9.57
C PRO A 58 -5.47 -7.65 9.21
N ARG A 59 -6.66 -8.02 9.71
CA ARG A 59 -7.26 -9.34 9.50
C ARG A 59 -7.75 -9.56 8.07
N ALA A 60 -8.03 -8.45 7.37
CA ALA A 60 -8.50 -8.46 6.00
C ALA A 60 -7.36 -8.72 5.01
N ILE A 61 -6.09 -8.59 5.44
CA ILE A 61 -4.92 -8.79 4.59
C ILE A 61 -4.44 -10.24 4.70
N ASP A 62 -4.10 -10.80 3.56
CA ASP A 62 -3.45 -12.09 3.37
C ASP A 62 -1.92 -11.92 3.45
N PHE A 63 -1.44 -11.56 4.65
CA PHE A 63 -0.01 -11.32 4.88
C PHE A 63 0.83 -12.56 4.64
N GLU A 64 0.29 -13.75 4.91
CA GLU A 64 0.97 -15.02 4.68
C GLU A 64 1.32 -15.20 3.21
N LEU A 65 0.35 -14.99 2.31
CA LEU A 65 0.58 -15.04 0.88
C LEU A 65 1.56 -13.96 0.41
N LEU A 66 1.43 -12.72 0.90
CA LEU A 66 2.35 -11.64 0.52
C LEU A 66 3.80 -11.95 0.95
N VAL A 67 4.00 -12.45 2.17
CA VAL A 67 5.31 -12.90 2.66
C VAL A 67 5.85 -14.05 1.81
N GLN A 68 5.02 -15.03 1.50
CA GLN A 68 5.41 -16.16 0.65
C GLN A 68 5.87 -15.67 -0.74
N HIS A 69 5.08 -14.83 -1.39
CA HIS A 69 5.39 -14.29 -2.71
C HIS A 69 6.69 -13.47 -2.72
N LEU A 70 6.94 -12.67 -1.68
CA LEU A 70 8.21 -11.95 -1.55
C LEU A 70 9.40 -12.91 -1.36
N LYS A 71 9.22 -14.03 -0.65
CA LYS A 71 10.26 -15.06 -0.50
C LYS A 71 10.56 -15.75 -1.82
N GLU A 72 9.53 -16.06 -2.60
CA GLU A 72 9.67 -16.66 -3.93
C GLU A 72 10.38 -15.72 -4.91
N LEU A 73 9.97 -14.45 -4.96
CA LEU A 73 10.63 -13.42 -5.75
C LEU A 73 12.11 -13.25 -5.36
N LYS A 74 12.42 -13.22 -4.06
CA LYS A 74 13.81 -13.15 -3.56
C LYS A 74 14.63 -14.39 -3.91
N ALA A 75 13.99 -15.53 -4.13
CA ALA A 75 14.59 -16.77 -4.60
C ALA A 75 14.63 -16.88 -6.14
N GLU A 76 14.46 -15.76 -6.85
CA GLU A 76 14.46 -15.66 -8.31
C GLU A 76 13.35 -16.51 -8.97
N LYS A 77 12.22 -16.69 -8.29
CA LYS A 77 11.02 -17.35 -8.84
C LYS A 77 9.94 -16.34 -9.22
N THR A 78 9.30 -16.57 -10.36
CA THR A 78 8.12 -15.82 -10.79
C THR A 78 6.91 -16.22 -9.95
N ILE A 79 6.05 -15.26 -9.63
CA ILE A 79 4.81 -15.46 -8.87
C ILE A 79 3.58 -15.12 -9.72
N GLU A 80 2.44 -15.66 -9.31
CA GLU A 80 1.11 -15.26 -9.80
C GLU A 80 0.48 -14.31 -8.78
N GLN A 81 0.72 -13.00 -8.96
CA GLN A 81 0.19 -12.00 -8.04
C GLN A 81 -1.33 -11.92 -8.16
N PRO A 82 -2.08 -11.99 -7.05
CA PRO A 82 -3.54 -11.90 -7.09
C PRO A 82 -4.02 -10.54 -7.61
N VAL A 83 -5.16 -10.56 -8.30
CA VAL A 83 -5.90 -9.35 -8.67
C VAL A 83 -7.09 -9.17 -7.73
N TYR A 84 -7.21 -7.98 -7.14
CA TYR A 84 -8.34 -7.64 -6.29
C TYR A 84 -9.29 -6.69 -7.00
N SER A 85 -10.58 -7.04 -7.03
CA SER A 85 -11.62 -6.18 -7.59
C SER A 85 -12.30 -5.37 -6.49
N PHE A 86 -12.06 -4.06 -6.51
CA PHE A 86 -12.76 -3.11 -5.67
C PHE A 86 -14.25 -2.97 -6.03
N VAL A 87 -14.67 -3.42 -7.21
CA VAL A 87 -16.08 -3.41 -7.65
C VAL A 87 -16.85 -4.55 -6.99
N THR A 88 -16.27 -5.75 -6.93
CA THR A 88 -16.94 -6.94 -6.36
C THR A 88 -16.60 -7.20 -4.90
N HIS A 89 -15.68 -6.40 -4.34
CA HIS A 89 -15.12 -6.55 -2.99
C HIS A 89 -14.52 -7.94 -2.75
N ASN A 90 -13.83 -8.49 -3.75
CA ASN A 90 -13.20 -9.80 -3.64
C ASN A 90 -11.98 -9.95 -4.58
N ARG A 91 -11.14 -10.94 -4.30
CA ARG A 91 -10.12 -11.42 -5.25
C ARG A 91 -10.81 -12.01 -6.48
N THR A 92 -10.27 -11.73 -7.67
CA THR A 92 -10.72 -12.36 -8.92
C THR A 92 -9.99 -13.69 -9.12
N ASP A 93 -10.41 -14.45 -10.13
CA ASP A 93 -9.69 -15.66 -10.54
C ASP A 93 -8.46 -15.34 -11.40
N ASP A 94 -8.26 -14.06 -11.74
CA ASP A 94 -7.13 -13.59 -12.54
C ASP A 94 -5.91 -13.32 -11.66
N THR A 95 -4.74 -13.51 -12.26
CA THR A 95 -3.44 -13.19 -11.66
C THR A 95 -2.56 -12.42 -12.63
N ILE A 96 -1.66 -11.61 -12.09
CA ILE A 96 -0.60 -10.93 -12.85
C ILE A 96 0.71 -11.68 -12.65
N ILE A 97 1.32 -12.12 -13.74
CA ILE A 97 2.65 -12.72 -13.71
C ILE A 97 3.65 -11.65 -13.26
N THR A 98 4.28 -11.85 -12.11
CA THR A 98 5.26 -10.92 -11.55
C THR A 98 6.61 -11.61 -11.46
N HIS A 99 7.58 -11.08 -12.21
CA HIS A 99 8.94 -11.59 -12.25
C HIS A 99 9.79 -10.97 -11.13
N PRO A 100 10.84 -11.68 -10.68
CA PRO A 100 11.90 -11.09 -9.86
C PRO A 100 12.51 -9.87 -10.56
N ARG A 101 12.83 -8.85 -9.77
CA ARG A 101 13.47 -7.60 -10.20
C ARG A 101 14.65 -7.27 -9.29
N LYS A 102 15.56 -6.40 -9.73
CA LYS A 102 16.64 -5.91 -8.87
C LYS A 102 16.10 -5.20 -7.63
N VAL A 103 15.01 -4.44 -7.79
CA VAL A 103 14.29 -3.77 -6.70
C VAL A 103 12.80 -4.12 -6.73
N MET A 104 12.23 -4.44 -5.58
CA MET A 104 10.78 -4.58 -5.37
C MET A 104 10.29 -3.55 -4.37
N ILE A 105 9.34 -2.71 -4.79
CA ILE A 105 8.61 -1.80 -3.91
C ILE A 105 7.33 -2.51 -3.46
N VAL A 106 7.12 -2.62 -2.16
CA VAL A 106 5.86 -3.07 -1.58
C VAL A 106 5.18 -1.87 -0.97
N GLU A 107 3.98 -1.53 -1.43
CA GLU A 107 3.24 -0.38 -0.92
C GLU A 107 1.91 -0.80 -0.30
N GLY A 108 1.50 -0.11 0.77
CA GLY A 108 0.22 -0.37 1.39
C GLY A 108 0.03 0.30 2.75
N ILE A 109 -1.20 0.35 3.23
CA ILE A 109 -1.52 1.03 4.49
C ILE A 109 -1.07 0.27 5.75
N LEU A 110 -0.89 -1.06 5.67
CA LEU A 110 -0.68 -1.96 6.81
C LEU A 110 0.57 -2.85 6.66
N ILE A 111 1.39 -2.66 5.61
CA ILE A 111 2.56 -3.52 5.35
C ILE A 111 3.60 -3.47 6.48
N LEU A 112 3.68 -2.34 7.20
CA LEU A 112 4.56 -2.20 8.36
C LEU A 112 3.92 -2.70 9.66
N ALA A 113 2.65 -3.12 9.65
CA ALA A 113 2.00 -3.71 10.82
C ALA A 113 2.45 -5.17 11.05
N ASN A 114 2.75 -5.90 9.97
CA ASN A 114 3.19 -7.29 10.04
C ASN A 114 4.72 -7.40 10.28
N PRO A 115 5.17 -8.12 11.32
CA PRO A 115 6.60 -8.26 11.64
C PRO A 115 7.41 -8.97 10.54
N ASP A 116 6.87 -10.04 9.95
CA ASP A 116 7.58 -10.82 8.93
C ASP A 116 7.89 -9.97 7.69
N LEU A 117 6.95 -9.10 7.28
CA LEU A 117 7.19 -8.14 6.21
C LEU A 117 8.27 -7.12 6.59
N ARG A 118 8.25 -6.60 7.82
CA ARG A 118 9.29 -5.66 8.28
C ARG A 118 10.68 -6.28 8.23
N ASP A 119 10.82 -7.53 8.62
CA ASP A 119 12.09 -8.26 8.61
C ASP A 119 12.59 -8.53 7.18
N MET A 120 11.68 -8.54 6.19
CA MET A 120 12.02 -8.69 4.78
C MET A 120 12.38 -7.38 4.09
N PHE A 121 11.95 -6.22 4.62
CA PHE A 121 12.19 -4.92 4.02
C PHE A 121 13.58 -4.39 4.38
N ASP A 122 14.40 -4.18 3.35
CA ASP A 122 15.71 -3.55 3.47
C ASP A 122 15.58 -2.07 3.83
N ILE A 123 14.52 -1.39 3.34
CA ILE A 123 14.21 0.02 3.65
C ILE A 123 12.71 0.16 3.93
N LYS A 124 12.36 0.81 5.04
CA LYS A 124 10.98 1.07 5.47
C LYS A 124 10.70 2.56 5.40
N VAL A 125 9.80 2.97 4.53
CA VAL A 125 9.38 4.35 4.33
C VAL A 125 7.96 4.53 4.84
N PHE A 126 7.71 5.61 5.58
CA PHE A 126 6.36 6.01 5.95
C PHE A 126 6.04 7.41 5.39
N VAL A 127 5.08 7.47 4.49
CA VAL A 127 4.57 8.73 3.92
C VAL A 127 3.54 9.33 4.87
N HIS A 128 3.92 10.42 5.51
CA HIS A 128 3.15 11.13 6.51
C HIS A 128 2.46 12.35 5.92
N ALA A 129 1.22 12.57 6.34
CA ALA A 129 0.46 13.79 6.10
C ALA A 129 -0.57 13.92 7.23
N ASP A 130 -0.91 15.15 7.58
CA ASP A 130 -1.84 15.46 8.65
C ASP A 130 -3.24 14.89 8.36
N SER A 131 -3.94 14.49 9.43
CA SER A 131 -5.18 13.72 9.31
C SER A 131 -6.32 14.48 8.63
N ASP A 132 -6.31 15.81 8.75
CA ASP A 132 -7.22 16.75 8.10
C ASP A 132 -6.88 16.93 6.62
N GLU A 133 -5.61 17.11 6.25
CA GLU A 133 -5.15 17.15 4.86
C GLU A 133 -5.54 15.88 4.09
N ARG A 134 -5.32 14.72 4.72
CA ARG A 134 -5.75 13.44 4.13
C ARG A 134 -7.26 13.33 3.97
N LEU A 135 -8.02 13.82 4.96
CA LEU A 135 -9.49 13.84 4.89
C LEU A 135 -9.97 14.76 3.77
N ILE A 136 -9.39 15.96 3.64
CA ILE A 136 -9.72 16.92 2.57
C ILE A 136 -9.46 16.28 1.20
N ARG A 137 -8.29 15.64 1.01
CA ARG A 137 -7.96 14.94 -0.24
C ARG A 137 -8.95 13.82 -0.54
N ARG A 138 -9.34 13.06 0.49
CA ARG A 138 -10.31 11.98 0.36
C ARG A 138 -11.70 12.51 -0.01
N LEU A 139 -12.18 13.55 0.67
CA LEU A 139 -13.48 14.17 0.40
C LEU A 139 -13.53 14.68 -1.04
N LYS A 140 -12.50 15.41 -1.49
CA LYS A 140 -12.40 15.88 -2.87
C LYS A 140 -12.50 14.73 -3.87
N ARG A 141 -11.73 13.66 -3.67
CA ARG A 141 -11.73 12.48 -4.56
C ARG A 141 -13.06 11.72 -4.53
N ASP A 142 -13.55 11.36 -3.35
CA ASP A 142 -14.72 10.50 -3.20
C ASP A 142 -16.03 11.23 -3.59
N ILE A 143 -16.13 12.56 -3.40
CA ILE A 143 -17.28 13.36 -3.84
C ILE A 143 -17.17 13.67 -5.35
N ALA A 144 -16.04 14.26 -5.80
CA ALA A 144 -15.94 14.77 -7.16
C ALA A 144 -15.80 13.66 -8.23
N GLU A 145 -15.07 12.59 -7.92
CA GLU A 145 -14.77 11.54 -8.91
C GLU A 145 -15.68 10.32 -8.77
N ARG A 146 -16.28 10.09 -7.60
CA ARG A 146 -17.06 8.88 -7.30
C ARG A 146 -18.53 9.14 -6.94
N GLY A 147 -18.95 10.41 -6.90
CA GLY A 147 -20.35 10.79 -6.67
C GLY A 147 -20.89 10.36 -5.30
N ARG A 148 -20.04 10.19 -4.28
CA ARG A 148 -20.46 9.75 -2.95
C ARG A 148 -21.07 10.88 -2.15
N ASP A 149 -22.00 10.52 -1.28
CA ASP A 149 -22.61 11.45 -0.33
C ASP A 149 -21.61 11.89 0.75
N MET A 150 -21.66 13.17 1.12
CA MET A 150 -20.72 13.75 2.09
C MET A 150 -20.91 13.15 3.49
N GLU A 151 -22.15 12.97 3.94
CA GLU A 151 -22.42 12.41 5.26
C GLU A 151 -21.95 10.96 5.34
N GLU A 152 -22.14 10.16 4.29
CA GLU A 152 -21.62 8.80 4.20
C GLU A 152 -20.09 8.77 4.35
N VAL A 153 -19.37 9.63 3.62
CA VAL A 153 -17.90 9.68 3.67
C VAL A 153 -17.41 10.10 5.06
N LEU A 154 -18.04 11.11 5.68
CA LEU A 154 -17.68 11.57 7.02
C LEU A 154 -17.99 10.52 8.10
N ASN A 155 -19.16 9.88 8.03
CA ASN A 155 -19.54 8.81 8.95
C ASN A 155 -18.54 7.66 8.88
N ARG A 156 -18.19 7.19 7.67
CA ARG A 156 -17.19 6.14 7.48
C ARG A 156 -15.80 6.55 7.97
N TYR A 157 -15.43 7.82 7.81
CA TYR A 157 -14.17 8.32 8.35
C TYR A 157 -14.12 8.23 9.87
N GLN A 158 -15.19 8.64 10.56
CA GLN A 158 -15.24 8.64 12.02
C GLN A 158 -15.36 7.24 12.61
N THR A 159 -16.17 6.37 12.01
CA THR A 159 -16.52 5.06 12.58
C THR A 159 -15.53 3.95 12.20
N THR A 160 -14.87 4.06 11.04
CA THR A 160 -13.97 3.02 10.53
C THR A 160 -12.55 3.52 10.32
N LEU A 161 -12.36 4.53 9.47
CA LEU A 161 -11.02 4.87 8.97
C LEU A 161 -10.12 5.48 10.04
N LYS A 162 -10.62 6.45 10.81
CA LYS A 162 -9.86 7.12 11.87
C LYS A 162 -9.48 6.14 12.98
N PRO A 163 -10.41 5.31 13.53
CA PRO A 163 -10.05 4.27 14.49
C PRO A 163 -9.00 3.29 13.96
N MET A 164 -9.18 2.74 12.74
CA MET A 164 -8.20 1.80 12.17
C MET A 164 -6.85 2.44 11.92
N HIS A 165 -6.84 3.70 11.47
CA HIS A 165 -5.61 4.44 11.29
C HIS A 165 -4.86 4.64 12.61
N GLN A 166 -5.54 5.11 13.65
CA GLN A 166 -4.93 5.35 14.96
C GLN A 166 -4.45 4.05 15.62
N GLN A 167 -5.19 2.95 15.43
CA GLN A 167 -4.88 1.68 16.07
C GLN A 167 -3.81 0.87 15.33
N PHE A 168 -3.86 0.81 13.99
CA PHE A 168 -3.08 -0.15 13.22
C PHE A 168 -2.10 0.47 12.21
N ILE A 169 -2.29 1.73 11.82
CA ILE A 169 -1.47 2.35 10.75
C ILE A 169 -0.47 3.35 11.35
N GLU A 170 -0.94 4.37 12.08
CA GLU A 170 -0.08 5.42 12.63
C GLU A 170 1.02 4.88 13.56
N PRO A 171 0.77 3.88 14.44
CA PRO A 171 1.83 3.33 15.28
C PRO A 171 2.98 2.70 14.47
N THR A 172 2.70 2.23 13.24
CA THR A 172 3.72 1.59 12.39
C THR A 172 4.77 2.58 11.87
N LYS A 173 4.49 3.89 11.97
CA LYS A 173 5.48 4.95 11.71
C LYS A 173 6.75 4.78 12.55
N ALA A 174 6.64 4.22 13.75
CA ALA A 174 7.79 3.96 14.63
C ALA A 174 8.76 2.90 14.07
N PHE A 175 8.34 2.11 13.08
CA PHE A 175 9.19 1.12 12.42
C PHE A 175 9.85 1.64 11.13
N ALA A 176 9.57 2.89 10.74
CA ALA A 176 10.12 3.44 9.51
C ALA A 176 11.57 3.89 9.69
N ASP A 177 12.41 3.58 8.70
CA ASP A 177 13.76 4.11 8.58
C ASP A 177 13.71 5.57 8.07
N ILE A 178 12.73 5.88 7.22
CA ILE A 178 12.52 7.21 6.62
C ILE A 178 11.06 7.62 6.73
N ILE A 179 10.80 8.83 7.22
CA ILE A 179 9.47 9.45 7.20
C ILE A 179 9.48 10.56 6.14
N ILE A 180 8.60 10.45 5.14
CA ILE A 180 8.44 11.47 4.09
C ILE A 180 7.22 12.32 4.43
N PRO A 181 7.39 13.59 4.84
CA PRO A 181 6.26 14.50 4.99
C PRO A 181 5.72 14.86 3.60
N ASN A 182 4.39 14.86 3.46
CA ASN A 182 3.69 15.04 2.20
C ASN A 182 2.45 15.93 2.32
N ASP A 183 2.41 16.82 3.31
CA ASP A 183 1.47 17.95 3.36
C ASP A 183 1.76 18.94 2.24
N LYS A 184 3.05 19.06 1.89
CA LYS A 184 3.57 19.75 0.70
C LYS A 184 4.41 18.78 -0.12
N TYR A 185 4.46 19.01 -1.42
CA TYR A 185 5.22 18.20 -2.36
C TYR A 185 6.71 18.16 -1.96
N ASN A 186 7.28 16.96 -1.80
CA ASN A 186 8.64 16.78 -1.28
C ASN A 186 9.53 16.02 -2.27
N THR A 187 10.09 16.76 -3.24
CA THR A 187 10.98 16.19 -4.26
C THR A 187 12.29 15.67 -3.67
N VAL A 188 12.86 16.37 -2.68
CA VAL A 188 14.15 16.00 -2.09
C VAL A 188 14.10 14.62 -1.47
N ALA A 189 13.05 14.29 -0.70
CA ALA A 189 12.92 12.97 -0.10
C ALA A 189 12.76 11.86 -1.16
N ILE A 190 12.05 12.16 -2.27
CA ILE A 190 11.89 11.24 -3.40
C ILE A 190 13.24 10.99 -4.08
N ASP A 191 14.03 12.05 -4.30
CA ASP A 191 15.34 11.96 -4.94
C ASP A 191 16.33 11.13 -4.09
N VAL A 192 16.25 11.23 -2.77
CA VAL A 192 17.04 10.36 -1.86
C VAL A 192 16.67 8.89 -2.04
N VAL A 193 15.38 8.55 -2.05
CA VAL A 193 14.94 7.15 -2.25
C VAL A 193 15.35 6.66 -3.65
N ARG A 194 15.19 7.48 -4.68
CA ARG A 194 15.63 7.18 -6.05
C ARG A 194 17.14 6.96 -6.13
N ALA A 195 17.95 7.77 -5.45
CA ALA A 195 19.40 7.60 -5.45
C ALA A 195 19.81 6.23 -4.91
N VAL A 196 19.15 5.76 -3.84
CA VAL A 196 19.38 4.41 -3.29
C VAL A 196 18.96 3.32 -4.26
N ILE A 197 17.82 3.48 -4.95
CA ILE A 197 17.38 2.53 -5.98
C ILE A 197 18.38 2.50 -7.15
N ASN A 198 18.85 3.66 -7.61
CA ASN A 198 19.83 3.78 -8.69
C ASN A 198 21.14 3.06 -8.35
N GLN A 199 21.66 3.20 -7.14
CA GLN A 199 22.86 2.46 -6.69
C GLN A 199 22.69 0.93 -6.74
N ARG A 200 21.45 0.42 -6.77
CA ARG A 200 21.18 -1.02 -6.82
C ARG A 200 20.98 -1.54 -8.23
N ILE A 201 20.43 -0.73 -9.13
CA ILE A 201 20.12 -1.15 -10.50
C ILE A 201 21.26 -0.90 -11.49
N THR A 202 22.12 0.07 -11.19
CA THR A 202 23.36 0.39 -11.93
C THR A 202 24.51 -0.45 -11.43
#